data_AF-A0A7Y2J288-F1
#
_entry.id   AF-A0A7Y2J288-F1
#
_cell.length_a   1.000
_cell.length_b   1.000
_cell.length_c   1.000
_cell.angle_alpha   90.00
_cell.angle_beta   90.00
_cell.angle_gamma   90.00
#
_symmetry.space_group_name_H-M   'P 1'
#
loop_
_entity.id
_entity.type
_entity.pdbx_description
1 polymer ?
#
loop_
_entity_poly.entity_id
_entity_poly.type
_entity_poly.pdbx_seq_one_letter_code
_entity_poly.pdbx_strand_id
1 'polypeptide(L)'
;MNCTHDDEPNPVVDPGIGESADELLVQRFTNPPVFDGLIDDVWSEARPLVNRATVLSAGDREIALNPESEGDASIEPTDLMDPYTGESYEYSLRGGHDGEYLYLLFEWQDDTDSQDRQSWYFNPITSTWRGENKYANHKNDKFYEDKFGMMFPIGNPEGFAGGTCTVTCHTSLQDPQPGQKTSRHYMMNPDELTDLWHWKRVRNALSLSVDDGYVQYEEDEGFASANGRKADEGLAIYTGNKFVDPVTDLAGPKYVIPGRENYYWIAQEEIDNGTAKAVTGVAADGVLTYAGGTIDPNGDPAYSQGFGNKRMPSVIINPGGAGDDGRSETQVRAVHTGSGWQLEIKRELDTGDPTDAVFTVGEEIPFALAIFNNAAIGHGQSSFLTMKIEN
;
A
#
# COMPACT_ATOMS: atom_id res chain seq x y z
N MET A 1 -23.21 2.86 5.39
CA MET A 1 -22.23 1.90 5.93
C MET A 1 -20.89 2.52 5.70
N ASN A 2 -20.33 3.13 6.74
CA ASN A 2 -18.99 3.71 6.75
C ASN A 2 -17.97 2.66 7.19
N CYS A 3 -16.70 2.92 6.93
CA CYS A 3 -15.51 2.17 7.32
C CYS A 3 -15.27 2.12 8.84
N THR A 4 -16.23 2.58 9.65
CA THR A 4 -16.17 2.68 11.12
C THR A 4 -16.85 1.47 11.76
N HIS A 5 -16.36 1.10 12.96
CA HIS A 5 -16.79 -0.08 13.73
C HIS A 5 -18.32 -0.33 13.75
N ASP A 6 -19.13 0.71 13.95
CA ASP A 6 -20.59 0.56 14.16
C ASP A 6 -21.39 0.30 12.88
N ASP A 7 -20.78 0.47 11.71
CA ASP A 7 -21.44 0.46 10.41
C ASP A 7 -20.92 -0.64 9.47
N GLU A 8 -19.98 -1.46 9.94
CA GLU A 8 -19.34 -2.49 9.11
C GLU A 8 -20.25 -3.74 8.96
N PRO A 9 -20.66 -4.10 7.73
CA PRO A 9 -21.29 -5.38 7.48
C PRO A 9 -20.27 -6.52 7.64
N ASN A 10 -20.71 -7.73 7.97
CA ASN A 10 -19.90 -8.94 7.83
C ASN A 10 -20.24 -9.63 6.50
N PRO A 11 -19.63 -9.24 5.35
CA PRO A 11 -19.96 -9.79 4.03
C PRO A 11 -19.33 -11.17 3.86
N VAL A 12 -19.86 -12.17 4.56
CA VAL A 12 -19.44 -13.57 4.45
C VAL A 12 -19.88 -14.11 3.07
N VAL A 13 -18.92 -14.56 2.25
CA VAL A 13 -19.20 -15.34 1.03
C VAL A 13 -19.50 -16.79 1.46
N ASP A 14 -20.41 -17.49 0.79
CA ASP A 14 -20.58 -18.94 1.00
C ASP A 14 -19.28 -19.63 0.55
N PRO A 15 -18.45 -20.14 1.48
CA PRO A 15 -17.14 -20.66 1.14
C PRO A 15 -17.26 -22.09 0.57
N GLY A 16 -18.43 -22.72 0.60
CA GLY A 16 -18.58 -24.11 0.19
C GLY A 16 -17.96 -25.10 1.20
N ILE A 17 -17.85 -26.36 0.78
CA ILE A 17 -17.41 -27.46 1.67
C ILE A 17 -15.89 -27.52 1.71
N GLY A 18 -15.34 -27.47 2.92
CA GLY A 18 -13.89 -27.62 3.13
C GLY A 18 -13.13 -26.29 3.03
N GLU A 19 -13.82 -25.16 3.15
CA GLU A 19 -13.26 -23.81 3.17
C GLU A 19 -13.83 -23.06 4.39
N SER A 20 -13.29 -21.87 4.67
CA SER A 20 -13.78 -20.98 5.73
C SER A 20 -13.98 -19.57 5.17
N ALA A 21 -14.83 -18.76 5.79
CA ALA A 21 -15.00 -17.37 5.37
C ALA A 21 -14.36 -16.36 6.35
N ASP A 22 -14.12 -16.77 7.59
CA ASP A 22 -13.66 -15.91 8.68
C ASP A 22 -12.47 -16.50 9.47
N GLU A 23 -12.29 -17.83 9.45
CA GLU A 23 -11.20 -18.51 10.16
C GLU A 23 -10.10 -19.02 9.22
N LEU A 24 -8.89 -18.46 9.35
CA LEU A 24 -7.66 -18.94 8.74
C LEU A 24 -7.02 -19.99 9.65
N LEU A 25 -6.92 -21.23 9.16
CA LEU A 25 -6.13 -22.25 9.82
C LEU A 25 -4.69 -22.18 9.31
N VAL A 26 -3.76 -21.91 10.21
CA VAL A 26 -2.33 -21.99 9.95
C VAL A 26 -1.87 -23.37 10.37
N GLN A 27 -1.80 -24.27 9.39
CA GLN A 27 -1.50 -25.68 9.63
C GLN A 27 -0.02 -25.95 9.81
N ARG A 28 0.34 -26.95 10.60
CA ARG A 28 1.72 -27.41 10.65
C ARG A 28 2.09 -28.16 9.37
N PHE A 29 2.95 -27.57 8.56
CA PHE A 29 3.40 -28.17 7.31
C PHE A 29 4.40 -29.31 7.54
N THR A 30 4.26 -30.34 6.70
CA THR A 30 5.20 -31.48 6.69
C THR A 30 6.58 -31.06 6.21
N ASN A 31 6.64 -30.14 5.24
CA ASN A 31 7.85 -29.48 4.76
C ASN A 31 7.51 -28.00 4.50
N PRO A 32 8.41 -27.05 4.79
CA PRO A 32 8.17 -25.66 4.43
C PRO A 32 8.04 -25.49 2.91
N PRO A 33 7.22 -24.54 2.42
CA PRO A 33 7.16 -24.21 1.00
C PRO A 33 8.50 -23.65 0.52
N VAL A 34 8.78 -23.83 -0.75
CA VAL A 34 9.91 -23.19 -1.44
C VAL A 34 9.51 -21.75 -1.68
N PHE A 35 10.14 -20.83 -0.95
CA PHE A 35 9.77 -19.41 -0.98
C PHE A 35 10.27 -18.68 -2.25
N ASP A 36 9.61 -18.96 -3.38
CA ASP A 36 9.96 -18.45 -4.71
C ASP A 36 8.79 -17.78 -5.46
N GLY A 37 7.58 -17.77 -4.88
CA GLY A 37 6.38 -17.18 -5.47
C GLY A 37 5.62 -18.13 -6.39
N LEU A 38 5.97 -19.41 -6.44
CA LEU A 38 5.20 -20.46 -7.11
C LEU A 38 4.41 -21.27 -6.09
N ILE A 39 3.22 -21.75 -6.47
CA ILE A 39 2.41 -22.57 -5.56
C ILE A 39 2.99 -23.98 -5.51
N ASP A 40 3.58 -24.33 -4.37
CA ASP A 40 3.99 -25.70 -4.04
C ASP A 40 2.82 -26.63 -3.69
N ASP A 41 3.06 -27.94 -3.83
CA ASP A 41 2.09 -28.99 -3.47
C ASP A 41 1.69 -28.93 -1.97
N VAL A 42 2.57 -28.44 -1.08
CA VAL A 42 2.27 -28.35 0.36
C VAL A 42 1.08 -27.44 0.66
N TRP A 43 0.82 -26.43 -0.17
CA TRP A 43 -0.34 -25.55 -0.02
C TRP A 43 -1.68 -26.29 -0.16
N SER A 44 -1.69 -27.49 -0.75
CA SER A 44 -2.88 -28.34 -0.79
C SER A 44 -3.24 -29.00 0.54
N GLU A 45 -2.32 -29.01 1.52
CA GLU A 45 -2.59 -29.42 2.90
C GLU A 45 -3.48 -28.36 3.59
N ALA A 46 -3.24 -27.07 3.31
CA ALA A 46 -3.91 -25.96 3.96
C ALA A 46 -5.34 -25.71 3.46
N ARG A 47 -6.27 -25.62 4.40
CA ARG A 47 -7.65 -25.16 4.15
C ARG A 47 -7.65 -23.67 3.76
N PRO A 48 -8.27 -23.27 2.65
CA PRO A 48 -8.40 -21.85 2.33
C PRO A 48 -9.45 -21.17 3.20
N LEU A 49 -9.15 -19.95 3.63
CA LEU A 49 -10.13 -18.92 3.92
C LEU A 49 -10.47 -18.22 2.59
N VAL A 50 -11.74 -18.19 2.20
CA VAL A 50 -12.24 -17.53 1.00
C VAL A 50 -13.25 -16.48 1.40
N ASN A 51 -12.98 -15.24 1.03
CA ASN A 51 -13.84 -14.11 1.39
C ASN A 51 -13.66 -12.96 0.38
N ARG A 52 -14.21 -11.79 0.68
CA ARG A 52 -14.21 -10.62 -0.17
C ARG A 52 -13.96 -9.35 0.64
N ALA A 53 -12.97 -8.58 0.22
CA ALA A 53 -12.72 -7.26 0.76
C ALA A 53 -13.62 -6.23 0.05
N THR A 54 -14.36 -5.39 0.77
CA THR A 54 -15.34 -4.46 0.18
C THR A 54 -15.00 -3.01 0.52
N VAL A 55 -15.08 -2.12 -0.47
CA VAL A 55 -14.84 -0.68 -0.26
C VAL A 55 -16.08 -0.04 0.34
N LEU A 56 -15.92 0.58 1.50
CA LEU A 56 -16.94 1.37 2.19
C LEU A 56 -16.59 2.87 2.17
N SER A 57 -17.57 3.73 2.45
CA SER A 57 -17.34 5.17 2.63
C SER A 57 -16.46 5.42 3.84
N ALA A 58 -15.57 6.41 3.77
CA ALA A 58 -14.63 6.72 4.86
C ALA A 58 -14.72 8.17 5.35
N GLY A 59 -15.85 8.83 5.08
CA GLY A 59 -16.16 10.18 5.52
C GLY A 59 -15.82 11.24 4.49
N ASP A 60 -16.31 12.45 4.75
CA ASP A 60 -16.23 13.54 3.78
C ASP A 60 -14.78 14.08 3.62
N ARG A 61 -14.44 14.44 2.39
CA ARG A 61 -13.25 15.23 2.02
C ARG A 61 -13.55 16.71 2.27
N GLU A 62 -13.21 17.18 3.46
CA GLU A 62 -13.41 18.59 3.85
C GLU A 62 -12.37 19.54 3.26
N ILE A 63 -11.22 19.00 2.83
CA ILE A 63 -10.12 19.74 2.21
C ILE A 63 -9.68 19.07 0.91
N ALA A 64 -9.22 19.89 -0.05
CA ALA A 64 -8.63 19.37 -1.27
C ALA A 64 -7.37 18.56 -0.97
N LEU A 65 -7.30 17.35 -1.49
CA LEU A 65 -6.19 16.43 -1.28
C LEU A 65 -5.23 16.36 -2.47
N ASN A 66 -5.70 16.76 -3.65
CA ASN A 66 -4.90 16.79 -4.87
C ASN A 66 -4.38 18.21 -5.15
N PRO A 67 -3.09 18.37 -5.49
CA PRO A 67 -2.53 19.68 -5.87
C PRO A 67 -3.24 20.31 -7.07
N GLU A 68 -3.80 19.50 -7.96
CA GLU A 68 -4.52 19.92 -9.16
C GLU A 68 -5.83 20.64 -8.86
N SER A 69 -6.38 20.42 -7.66
CA SER A 69 -7.58 21.09 -7.21
C SER A 69 -7.31 22.53 -6.73
N GLU A 70 -6.04 22.94 -6.60
CA GLU A 70 -5.62 24.28 -6.17
C GLU A 70 -6.28 24.75 -4.85
N GLY A 71 -6.61 23.81 -3.97
CA GLY A 71 -7.29 24.09 -2.70
C GLY A 71 -8.82 24.11 -2.77
N ASP A 72 -9.42 23.97 -3.95
CA ASP A 72 -10.87 23.89 -4.11
C ASP A 72 -11.36 22.45 -3.90
N ALA A 73 -11.89 22.16 -2.70
CA ALA A 73 -12.44 20.85 -2.38
C ALA A 73 -13.73 20.54 -3.16
N SER A 74 -14.42 21.54 -3.72
CA SER A 74 -15.73 21.34 -4.38
C SER A 74 -15.64 20.62 -5.74
N ILE A 75 -14.42 20.50 -6.28
CA ILE A 75 -14.13 19.77 -7.52
C ILE A 75 -13.55 18.37 -7.26
N GLU A 76 -13.37 17.99 -5.99
CA GLU A 76 -13.06 16.62 -5.57
C GLU A 76 -14.34 15.88 -5.14
N PRO A 77 -14.31 14.53 -5.09
CA PRO A 77 -15.38 13.74 -4.51
C PRO A 77 -15.74 14.15 -3.09
N THR A 78 -17.00 13.96 -2.72
CA THR A 78 -17.47 14.29 -1.38
C THR A 78 -16.93 13.28 -0.37
N ASP A 79 -17.04 11.97 -0.60
CA ASP A 79 -16.44 10.97 0.28
C ASP A 79 -14.99 10.62 -0.12
N LEU A 80 -14.19 10.26 0.88
CA LEU A 80 -12.79 9.93 0.71
C LEU A 80 -12.55 8.76 -0.26
N MET A 81 -13.46 7.77 -0.29
CA MET A 81 -13.39 6.55 -1.08
C MET A 81 -14.36 6.52 -2.26
N ASP A 82 -15.16 7.57 -2.47
CA ASP A 82 -16.18 7.69 -3.53
C ASP A 82 -15.80 7.07 -4.90
N PRO A 83 -14.61 7.32 -5.47
CA PRO A 83 -14.21 6.73 -6.75
C PRO A 83 -14.10 5.20 -6.80
N TYR A 84 -14.10 4.56 -5.63
CA TYR A 84 -13.95 3.13 -5.41
C TYR A 84 -15.18 2.51 -4.72
N THR A 85 -16.16 3.32 -4.29
CA THR A 85 -17.34 2.84 -3.56
C THR A 85 -18.09 1.79 -4.36
N GLY A 86 -18.37 0.64 -3.72
CA GLY A 86 -19.04 -0.50 -4.34
C GLY A 86 -18.10 -1.47 -5.05
N GLU A 87 -16.80 -1.18 -5.13
CA GLU A 87 -15.79 -2.15 -5.53
C GLU A 87 -15.59 -3.19 -4.43
N SER A 88 -15.26 -4.40 -4.86
CA SER A 88 -15.01 -5.51 -3.96
C SER A 88 -14.07 -6.52 -4.60
N TYR A 89 -13.21 -7.13 -3.81
CA TYR A 89 -12.12 -7.98 -4.27
C TYR A 89 -12.25 -9.36 -3.61
N GLU A 90 -12.56 -10.37 -4.41
CA GLU A 90 -12.57 -11.75 -3.95
C GLU A 90 -11.14 -12.24 -3.74
N TYR A 91 -10.91 -12.94 -2.63
CA TYR A 91 -9.60 -13.42 -2.26
C TYR A 91 -9.66 -14.80 -1.61
N SER A 92 -8.54 -15.50 -1.66
CA SER A 92 -8.28 -16.68 -0.85
C SER A 92 -6.98 -16.53 -0.06
N LEU A 93 -6.96 -17.04 1.16
CA LEU A 93 -5.81 -17.03 2.05
C LEU A 93 -5.61 -18.42 2.64
N ARG A 94 -4.41 -18.98 2.50
CA ARG A 94 -3.98 -20.22 3.15
C ARG A 94 -2.83 -19.93 4.09
N GLY A 95 -2.77 -20.68 5.18
CA GLY A 95 -1.75 -20.52 6.21
C GLY A 95 -1.05 -21.83 6.52
N GLY A 96 0.25 -21.76 6.77
CA GLY A 96 0.99 -22.85 7.37
C GLY A 96 2.16 -22.37 8.22
N HIS A 97 2.74 -23.26 9.00
CA HIS A 97 3.94 -23.00 9.79
C HIS A 97 4.80 -24.27 9.90
N ASP A 98 6.09 -24.10 10.15
CA ASP A 98 7.02 -25.21 10.45
C ASP A 98 7.44 -25.26 11.94
N GLY A 99 6.93 -24.30 12.74
CA GLY A 99 7.27 -24.12 14.15
C GLY A 99 8.30 -23.02 14.40
N GLU A 100 8.89 -22.46 13.35
CA GLU A 100 9.78 -21.29 13.39
C GLU A 100 9.19 -20.14 12.57
N TYR A 101 8.68 -20.44 11.37
CA TYR A 101 8.13 -19.47 10.45
C TYR A 101 6.62 -19.66 10.24
N LEU A 102 5.92 -18.53 10.10
CA LEU A 102 4.60 -18.40 9.50
C LEU A 102 4.75 -18.24 7.98
N TYR A 103 3.93 -18.98 7.25
CA TYR A 103 3.79 -18.90 5.80
C TYR A 103 2.34 -18.57 5.44
N LEU A 104 2.12 -17.59 4.58
CA LEU A 104 0.81 -17.29 4.00
C LEU A 104 0.87 -17.34 2.48
N LEU A 105 -0.13 -17.97 1.87
CA LEU A 105 -0.42 -17.86 0.44
C LEU A 105 -1.67 -17.01 0.29
N PHE A 106 -1.49 -15.79 -0.17
CA PHE A 106 -2.55 -14.81 -0.35
C PHE A 106 -2.80 -14.54 -1.83
N GLU A 107 -4.03 -14.74 -2.26
CA GLU A 107 -4.44 -14.59 -3.65
C GLU A 107 -5.68 -13.69 -3.74
N TRP A 108 -5.73 -12.74 -4.66
CA TRP A 108 -6.96 -11.99 -4.94
C TRP A 108 -7.12 -11.69 -6.42
N GLN A 109 -8.38 -11.50 -6.83
CA GLN A 109 -8.72 -11.18 -8.22
C GLN A 109 -8.38 -9.72 -8.54
N ASP A 110 -7.66 -9.54 -9.65
CA ASP A 110 -7.31 -8.26 -10.22
C ASP A 110 -6.86 -8.45 -11.67
N ASP A 111 -7.64 -7.95 -12.63
CA ASP A 111 -7.29 -8.10 -14.05
C ASP A 111 -6.19 -7.11 -14.48
N THR A 112 -5.75 -6.22 -13.58
CA THR A 112 -4.79 -5.15 -13.90
C THR A 112 -3.63 -5.14 -12.92
N ASP A 113 -2.42 -5.28 -13.44
CA ASP A 113 -1.19 -4.99 -12.71
C ASP A 113 -0.97 -3.47 -12.64
N SER A 114 -1.48 -2.83 -11.60
CA SER A 114 -1.45 -1.38 -11.46
C SER A 114 -0.10 -0.93 -10.92
N GLN A 115 0.66 -0.26 -11.78
CA GLN A 115 2.01 0.22 -11.48
C GLN A 115 2.14 1.74 -11.54
N ASP A 116 1.14 2.44 -12.08
CA ASP A 116 1.23 3.85 -12.39
C ASP A 116 1.04 4.73 -11.14
N ARG A 117 2.09 4.83 -10.30
CA ARG A 117 2.03 5.57 -9.05
C ARG A 117 2.43 7.03 -9.25
N GLN A 118 1.44 7.92 -9.33
CA GLN A 118 1.64 9.38 -9.35
C GLN A 118 2.65 9.87 -10.40
N SER A 119 2.72 9.22 -11.56
CA SER A 119 3.77 9.48 -12.55
C SER A 119 3.83 10.94 -12.98
N TRP A 120 5.03 11.44 -13.26
CA TRP A 120 5.23 12.76 -13.84
C TRP A 120 4.79 12.78 -15.30
N TYR A 121 3.91 13.71 -15.63
CA TYR A 121 3.49 14.06 -16.98
C TYR A 121 3.79 15.54 -17.26
N PHE A 122 3.81 15.91 -18.52
CA PHE A 122 3.96 17.29 -18.94
C PHE A 122 2.60 17.91 -19.26
N ASN A 123 2.30 19.04 -18.64
CA ASN A 123 1.12 19.83 -18.93
C ASN A 123 1.46 20.92 -19.97
N PRO A 124 1.07 20.77 -21.24
CA PRO A 124 1.41 21.73 -22.30
C PRO A 124 0.65 23.06 -22.18
N ILE A 125 -0.43 23.13 -21.39
CA ILE A 125 -1.18 24.38 -21.16
C ILE A 125 -0.38 25.31 -20.25
N THR A 126 0.22 24.75 -19.20
CA THR A 126 1.00 25.52 -18.22
C THR A 126 2.50 25.47 -18.47
N SER A 127 2.96 24.65 -19.42
CA SER A 127 4.39 24.38 -19.68
C SER A 127 5.14 23.87 -18.45
N THR A 128 4.47 23.05 -17.63
CA THR A 128 5.04 22.52 -16.38
C THR A 128 4.92 21.00 -16.28
N TRP A 129 5.85 20.39 -15.56
CA TRP A 129 5.71 19.00 -15.13
C TRP A 129 4.78 18.91 -13.92
N ARG A 130 3.90 17.91 -13.89
CA ARG A 130 2.98 17.61 -12.79
C ARG A 130 3.01 16.11 -12.52
N GLY A 131 2.78 15.71 -11.28
CA GLY A 131 2.53 14.30 -10.96
C GLY A 131 1.06 14.00 -11.13
N GLU A 132 0.70 12.80 -11.58
CA GLU A 132 -0.68 12.33 -11.55
C GLU A 132 -1.26 12.45 -10.13
N ASN A 133 -2.59 12.62 -10.06
CA ASN A 133 -3.30 12.70 -8.80
C ASN A 133 -3.02 11.49 -7.93
N LYS A 134 -2.79 11.76 -6.64
CA LYS A 134 -2.61 10.71 -5.64
C LYS A 134 -3.92 10.02 -5.33
N TYR A 135 -4.97 10.83 -5.20
CA TYR A 135 -6.30 10.38 -4.85
C TYR A 135 -7.16 10.50 -6.10
N ALA A 136 -7.86 9.44 -6.47
CA ALA A 136 -8.79 9.53 -7.59
C ALA A 136 -9.86 10.60 -7.30
N ASN A 137 -10.26 11.35 -8.33
CA ASN A 137 -11.44 12.19 -8.31
C ASN A 137 -12.62 11.49 -9.01
N HIS A 138 -12.35 10.49 -9.83
CA HIS A 138 -13.33 9.72 -10.58
C HIS A 138 -12.90 8.25 -10.72
N LYS A 139 -13.85 7.36 -11.01
CA LYS A 139 -13.54 5.94 -11.26
C LYS A 139 -12.51 5.67 -12.38
N ASN A 140 -12.27 6.65 -13.26
CA ASN A 140 -11.40 6.52 -14.43
C ASN A 140 -10.06 7.28 -14.31
N ASP A 141 -9.73 7.86 -13.14
CA ASP A 141 -8.50 8.66 -12.93
C ASP A 141 -7.62 8.10 -11.79
N LYS A 142 -7.51 6.78 -11.77
CA LYS A 142 -6.73 6.03 -10.78
C LYS A 142 -5.27 5.89 -11.23
N PHE A 143 -4.37 6.53 -10.49
CA PHE A 143 -2.92 6.54 -10.73
C PHE A 143 -2.15 6.16 -9.46
N TYR A 144 -2.39 4.93 -9.03
CA TYR A 144 -1.65 4.33 -7.93
C TYR A 144 -1.27 2.87 -8.19
N GLU A 145 -0.55 2.30 -7.23
CA GLU A 145 -0.14 0.91 -7.27
C GLU A 145 -1.14 -0.01 -6.54
N ASP A 146 -1.11 -1.30 -6.87
CA ASP A 146 -1.79 -2.33 -6.07
C ASP A 146 -1.08 -2.59 -4.75
N LYS A 147 -1.84 -2.90 -3.72
CA LYS A 147 -1.34 -3.11 -2.35
C LYS A 147 -2.24 -4.06 -1.57
N PHE A 148 -1.68 -4.60 -0.50
CA PHE A 148 -2.47 -5.16 0.59
C PHE A 148 -1.98 -4.63 1.94
N GLY A 149 -2.84 -4.72 2.96
CA GLY A 149 -2.42 -4.58 4.34
C GLY A 149 -3.03 -5.64 5.23
N MET A 150 -2.30 -6.08 6.24
CA MET A 150 -2.81 -6.93 7.32
C MET A 150 -2.53 -6.24 8.66
N MET A 151 -3.43 -6.40 9.62
CA MET A 151 -3.28 -5.78 10.93
C MET A 151 -3.57 -6.79 12.03
N PHE A 152 -2.67 -6.86 13.02
CA PHE A 152 -2.74 -7.79 14.15
C PHE A 152 -2.61 -7.01 15.47
N PRO A 153 -3.27 -7.45 16.56
CA PRO A 153 -3.12 -6.82 17.86
C PRO A 153 -1.76 -7.19 18.47
N ILE A 154 -1.17 -6.25 19.21
CA ILE A 154 -0.03 -6.52 20.09
C ILE A 154 -0.54 -6.46 21.53
N GLY A 155 -0.51 -7.60 22.21
CA GLY A 155 -1.20 -7.77 23.48
C GLY A 155 -2.72 -7.84 23.30
N ASN A 156 -3.48 -7.03 24.03
CA ASN A 156 -4.95 -7.05 23.99
C ASN A 156 -5.54 -5.62 23.95
N PRO A 157 -5.32 -4.86 22.86
CA PRO A 157 -5.88 -3.51 22.75
C PRO A 157 -7.41 -3.52 22.88
N GLU A 158 -7.95 -2.51 23.55
CA GLU A 158 -9.38 -2.42 23.83
C GLU A 158 -10.20 -2.45 22.53
N GLY A 159 -11.20 -3.32 22.47
CA GLY A 159 -12.11 -3.45 21.33
C GLY A 159 -11.54 -4.20 20.12
N PHE A 160 -10.23 -4.46 20.02
CA PHE A 160 -9.64 -5.04 18.81
C PHE A 160 -10.22 -6.43 18.48
N ALA A 161 -10.48 -7.29 19.46
CA ALA A 161 -11.09 -8.60 19.22
C ALA A 161 -12.48 -8.52 18.57
N GLY A 162 -13.21 -7.42 18.80
CA GLY A 162 -14.55 -7.20 18.25
C GLY A 162 -14.61 -6.21 17.08
N GLY A 163 -13.49 -5.57 16.74
CA GLY A 163 -13.42 -4.46 15.76
C GLY A 163 -12.26 -4.52 14.77
N THR A 164 -11.20 -5.26 15.09
CA THR A 164 -9.99 -5.41 14.26
C THR A 164 -9.46 -4.06 13.76
N CYS A 165 -9.25 -3.85 12.45
CA CYS A 165 -8.67 -2.60 11.94
C CYS A 165 -9.54 -1.37 12.20
N THR A 166 -10.85 -1.51 12.36
CA THR A 166 -11.74 -0.36 12.56
C THR A 166 -11.49 0.34 13.88
N VAL A 167 -10.92 -0.35 14.88
CA VAL A 167 -10.56 0.25 16.18
C VAL A 167 -9.49 1.33 16.03
N THR A 168 -8.65 1.20 15.00
CA THR A 168 -7.60 2.16 14.72
C THR A 168 -8.06 3.25 13.75
N CYS A 169 -9.17 3.07 13.03
CA CYS A 169 -9.62 3.96 11.96
C CYS A 169 -10.55 5.05 12.50
N HIS A 170 -10.08 6.30 12.46
CA HIS A 170 -10.84 7.46 12.95
C HIS A 170 -11.15 8.43 11.81
N THR A 171 -12.40 8.87 11.74
CA THR A 171 -12.93 9.82 10.74
C THR A 171 -13.44 11.09 11.43
N SER A 172 -13.86 12.09 10.64
CA SER A 172 -14.44 13.35 11.16
C SER A 172 -13.49 14.09 12.13
N LEU A 173 -12.19 14.06 11.79
CA LEU A 173 -11.13 14.62 12.62
C LEU A 173 -11.12 16.15 12.57
N GLN A 174 -10.77 16.76 13.70
CA GLN A 174 -10.73 18.21 13.86
C GLN A 174 -9.52 18.85 13.15
N ASP A 175 -9.71 20.10 12.73
CA ASP A 175 -8.68 21.00 12.22
C ASP A 175 -7.83 20.46 11.05
N PRO A 176 -8.43 19.95 9.95
CA PRO A 176 -7.68 19.47 8.81
C PRO A 176 -6.92 20.62 8.12
N GLN A 177 -5.59 20.59 8.21
CA GLN A 177 -4.71 21.51 7.50
C GLN A 177 -4.45 21.04 6.05
N PRO A 178 -4.13 21.93 5.10
CA PRO A 178 -3.78 21.55 3.73
C PRO A 178 -2.73 20.43 3.69
N GLY A 179 -3.05 19.33 3.00
CA GLY A 179 -2.19 18.14 2.89
C GLY A 179 -2.35 17.11 4.01
N GLN A 180 -3.15 17.38 5.04
CA GLN A 180 -3.63 16.37 5.99
C GLN A 180 -4.81 15.59 5.39
N LYS A 181 -5.26 14.55 6.10
CA LYS A 181 -6.44 13.76 5.75
C LYS A 181 -7.49 13.96 6.83
N THR A 182 -8.76 13.86 6.46
CA THR A 182 -9.91 13.89 7.38
C THR A 182 -10.17 12.53 8.06
N SER A 183 -9.34 11.52 7.75
CA SER A 183 -9.30 10.23 8.45
C SER A 183 -7.87 9.74 8.68
N ARG A 184 -7.65 9.05 9.81
CA ARG A 184 -6.34 8.60 10.30
C ARG A 184 -6.41 7.26 11.01
N HIS A 185 -5.28 6.57 11.02
CA HIS A 185 -5.09 5.41 11.87
C HIS A 185 -4.27 5.79 13.12
N TYR A 186 -4.82 5.57 14.31
CA TYR A 186 -4.14 5.69 15.61
C TYR A 186 -4.90 4.88 16.69
N MET A 187 -4.21 4.49 17.76
CA MET A 187 -4.84 3.86 18.94
C MET A 187 -5.45 4.93 19.86
N MET A 188 -6.53 4.61 20.56
CA MET A 188 -7.18 5.54 21.48
C MET A 188 -6.58 5.55 22.88
N ASN A 189 -6.00 4.43 23.32
CA ASN A 189 -5.44 4.31 24.66
C ASN A 189 -3.90 4.33 24.61
N PRO A 190 -3.24 5.01 25.57
CA PRO A 190 -1.78 4.97 25.70
C PRO A 190 -1.24 3.54 25.79
N ASP A 191 -0.04 3.33 25.25
CA ASP A 191 0.70 2.06 25.25
C ASP A 191 0.05 0.90 24.47
N GLU A 192 -1.11 1.09 23.85
CA GLU A 192 -1.68 0.11 22.92
C GLU A 192 -1.00 0.21 21.55
N LEU A 193 -0.76 -0.96 20.95
CA LEU A 193 -0.14 -1.10 19.64
C LEU A 193 -0.89 -2.15 18.79
N THR A 194 -0.80 -1.97 17.48
CA THR A 194 -1.13 -3.01 16.50
C THR A 194 0.01 -3.12 15.51
N ASP A 195 0.33 -4.34 15.12
CA ASP A 195 1.24 -4.65 14.02
C ASP A 195 0.51 -4.39 12.68
N LEU A 196 1.21 -3.81 11.71
CA LEU A 196 0.69 -3.36 10.42
C LEU A 196 1.64 -3.71 9.26
N TRP A 197 1.36 -4.86 8.67
CA TRP A 197 1.95 -5.30 7.42
C TRP A 197 1.38 -4.52 6.25
N HIS A 198 2.22 -3.90 5.41
CA HIS A 198 1.73 -3.15 4.25
C HIS A 198 2.60 -3.31 3.01
N TRP A 199 2.22 -4.22 2.12
CA TRP A 199 2.91 -4.44 0.86
C TRP A 199 2.40 -3.52 -0.24
N LYS A 200 3.31 -3.07 -1.11
CA LYS A 200 3.03 -2.13 -2.19
C LYS A 200 3.74 -2.59 -3.46
N ARG A 201 3.00 -2.90 -4.53
CA ARG A 201 3.57 -3.48 -5.76
C ARG A 201 4.81 -2.74 -6.23
N VAL A 202 4.73 -1.44 -6.49
CA VAL A 202 5.84 -0.67 -7.04
C VAL A 202 6.93 -0.46 -5.99
N ARG A 203 6.55 -0.03 -4.79
CA ARG A 203 7.52 0.39 -3.78
C ARG A 203 8.29 -0.77 -3.14
N ASN A 204 7.71 -1.97 -3.06
CA ASN A 204 8.35 -3.16 -2.51
C ASN A 204 8.96 -4.08 -3.58
N ALA A 205 8.92 -3.69 -4.86
CA ALA A 205 9.38 -4.53 -5.98
C ALA A 205 10.84 -5.02 -5.85
N LEU A 206 11.72 -4.24 -5.21
CA LEU A 206 13.13 -4.62 -5.01
C LEU A 206 13.44 -5.12 -3.60
N SER A 207 12.69 -4.74 -2.56
CA SER A 207 12.94 -5.26 -1.22
C SER A 207 12.51 -6.70 -1.07
N LEU A 208 11.54 -7.14 -1.88
CA LEU A 208 10.92 -8.45 -1.76
C LEU A 208 10.45 -8.72 -0.32
N SER A 209 9.97 -7.64 0.30
CA SER A 209 9.44 -7.60 1.66
C SER A 209 8.07 -6.94 1.68
N VAL A 210 7.32 -7.25 2.73
CA VAL A 210 6.24 -6.40 3.21
C VAL A 210 6.91 -5.25 3.99
N ASP A 211 6.43 -4.01 3.81
CA ASP A 211 6.95 -2.86 4.58
C ASP A 211 6.27 -2.88 5.94
N ASP A 212 7.04 -3.30 6.94
CA ASP A 212 6.57 -3.57 8.29
C ASP A 212 6.47 -2.29 9.14
N GLY A 213 5.54 -2.31 10.07
CA GLY A 213 5.33 -1.18 10.96
C GLY A 213 4.16 -1.43 11.90
N TYR A 214 3.78 -0.39 12.61
CA TYR A 214 2.77 -0.49 13.66
C TYR A 214 1.88 0.74 13.70
N VAL A 215 0.76 0.62 14.39
CA VAL A 215 -0.12 1.74 14.77
C VAL A 215 -0.08 1.90 16.27
N GLN A 216 0.20 3.12 16.72
CA GLN A 216 0.26 3.49 18.12
C GLN A 216 -0.74 4.61 18.46
N TYR A 217 -0.83 4.90 19.76
CA TYR A 217 -1.49 6.09 20.30
C TYR A 217 -0.77 7.38 19.90
N GLU A 218 -1.53 8.47 19.72
CA GLU A 218 -1.00 9.82 19.50
C GLU A 218 -1.66 10.80 20.48
N GLU A 219 -0.88 11.72 21.05
CA GLU A 219 -1.36 12.69 22.05
C GLU A 219 -2.40 13.67 21.49
N ASP A 220 -2.41 13.88 20.18
CA ASP A 220 -3.35 14.73 19.46
C ASP A 220 -4.52 13.95 18.85
N GLU A 221 -4.91 12.83 19.49
CA GLU A 221 -6.11 12.07 19.12
C GLU A 221 -7.34 12.97 18.90
N GLY A 222 -8.15 12.63 17.89
CA GLY A 222 -9.29 13.43 17.45
C GLY A 222 -8.95 14.58 16.49
N PHE A 223 -7.67 14.85 16.21
CA PHE A 223 -7.22 15.83 15.23
C PHE A 223 -6.67 15.19 13.95
N ALA A 224 -6.77 15.89 12.81
CA ALA A 224 -6.29 15.43 11.51
C ALA A 224 -4.75 15.26 11.43
N SER A 225 -4.04 15.83 12.40
CA SER A 225 -2.60 15.68 12.62
C SER A 225 -2.20 14.35 13.24
N ALA A 226 -3.10 13.67 13.97
CA ALA A 226 -2.82 12.40 14.64
C ALA A 226 -2.44 11.32 13.61
N ASN A 227 -1.19 10.90 13.59
CA ASN A 227 -0.71 9.91 12.63
C ASN A 227 -0.02 8.75 13.35
N GLY A 228 -0.82 7.83 13.88
CA GLY A 228 -0.34 6.69 14.66
C GLY A 228 0.41 5.64 13.85
N ARG A 229 0.31 5.66 12.52
CA ARG A 229 1.09 4.75 11.65
C ARG A 229 2.57 5.11 11.68
N LYS A 230 3.39 4.19 12.18
CA LYS A 230 4.86 4.25 12.12
C LYS A 230 5.38 3.08 11.27
N ALA A 231 6.66 3.15 10.92
CA ALA A 231 7.38 2.03 10.33
C ALA A 231 8.34 1.49 11.40
N ASP A 232 8.64 0.20 11.36
CA ASP A 232 9.66 -0.35 12.24
C ASP A 232 11.05 0.20 11.89
N GLU A 233 11.97 0.01 12.83
CA GLU A 233 13.37 0.35 12.63
C GLU A 233 13.95 -0.47 11.46
N GLY A 234 14.60 0.23 10.53
CA GLY A 234 15.15 -0.39 9.32
C GLY A 234 15.33 0.59 8.17
N LEU A 235 15.88 0.08 7.08
CA LEU A 235 16.21 0.87 5.91
C LEU A 235 14.95 1.25 5.13
N ALA A 236 14.86 2.53 4.74
CA ALA A 236 13.78 3.00 3.89
C ALA A 236 13.86 2.37 2.49
N ILE A 237 12.78 1.71 2.07
CA ILE A 237 12.72 0.93 0.83
C ILE A 237 12.51 1.82 -0.42
N TYR A 238 12.06 3.07 -0.22
CA TYR A 238 11.81 4.01 -1.31
C TYR A 238 11.94 5.48 -0.88
N THR A 239 12.11 6.36 -1.87
CA THR A 239 12.03 7.81 -1.69
C THR A 239 11.34 8.49 -2.86
N GLY A 240 10.98 9.76 -2.70
CA GLY A 240 10.33 10.56 -3.73
C GLY A 240 11.29 11.00 -4.84
N ASN A 241 10.84 10.94 -6.09
CA ASN A 241 11.56 11.42 -7.25
C ASN A 241 11.14 12.84 -7.63
N LYS A 242 11.38 13.83 -6.75
CA LYS A 242 11.02 15.24 -6.99
C LYS A 242 12.24 16.15 -6.90
N PHE A 243 12.36 17.05 -7.87
CA PHE A 243 13.30 18.17 -7.92
C PHE A 243 12.51 19.47 -8.05
N VAL A 244 13.03 20.53 -7.44
CA VAL A 244 12.56 21.91 -7.60
C VAL A 244 13.76 22.72 -8.04
N ASP A 245 13.62 23.37 -9.19
CA ASP A 245 14.68 24.19 -9.76
C ASP A 245 14.87 25.46 -8.92
N PRO A 246 16.09 25.77 -8.44
CA PRO A 246 16.33 26.93 -7.57
C PRO A 246 16.27 28.27 -8.29
N VAL A 247 16.25 28.29 -9.64
CA VAL A 247 16.21 29.49 -10.48
C VAL A 247 14.79 29.79 -10.95
N THR A 248 14.06 28.76 -11.38
CA THR A 248 12.69 28.92 -11.94
C THR A 248 11.58 28.60 -10.95
N ASP A 249 11.90 27.96 -9.81
CA ASP A 249 10.95 27.41 -8.83
C ASP A 249 10.00 26.35 -9.41
N LEU A 250 10.28 25.86 -10.63
CA LEU A 250 9.50 24.81 -11.27
C LEU A 250 9.90 23.44 -10.75
N ALA A 251 8.89 22.60 -10.52
CA ALA A 251 9.08 21.22 -10.10
C ALA A 251 9.16 20.26 -11.30
N GLY A 252 9.84 19.13 -11.08
CA GLY A 252 9.91 18.01 -12.01
C GLY A 252 10.51 16.76 -11.36
N PRO A 253 10.74 15.69 -12.14
CA PRO A 253 11.41 14.49 -11.65
C PRO A 253 12.86 14.79 -11.26
N LYS A 254 13.34 14.21 -10.15
CA LYS A 254 14.74 14.37 -9.70
C LYS A 254 15.73 13.61 -10.56
N TYR A 255 15.34 12.41 -10.96
CA TYR A 255 16.08 11.53 -11.84
C TYR A 255 15.18 11.09 -13.01
N VAL A 256 15.79 10.94 -14.18
CA VAL A 256 15.14 10.54 -15.42
C VAL A 256 16.00 9.50 -16.14
N ILE A 257 15.39 8.62 -16.94
CA ILE A 257 16.12 7.71 -17.81
C ILE A 257 15.77 8.09 -19.25
N PRO A 258 16.62 8.90 -19.93
CA PRO A 258 16.27 9.48 -21.23
C PRO A 258 15.86 8.42 -22.25
N GLY A 259 14.68 8.60 -22.85
CA GLY A 259 14.15 7.72 -23.90
C GLY A 259 13.58 6.39 -23.41
N ARG A 260 13.58 6.10 -22.09
CA ARG A 260 12.89 4.93 -21.56
C ARG A 260 11.39 5.15 -21.60
N GLU A 261 10.66 4.09 -21.96
CA GLU A 261 9.21 4.07 -22.02
C GLU A 261 8.66 3.08 -20.99
N ASN A 262 7.43 3.32 -20.52
CA ASN A 262 6.64 2.46 -19.64
C ASN A 262 7.43 1.92 -18.44
N TYR A 263 8.04 2.82 -17.68
CA TYR A 263 8.78 2.50 -16.46
C TYR A 263 8.16 3.24 -15.28
N TYR A 264 8.04 2.54 -14.15
CA TYR A 264 7.17 2.96 -13.04
C TYR A 264 7.93 3.24 -11.73
N TRP A 265 9.23 2.94 -11.71
CA TRP A 265 10.19 3.31 -10.68
C TRP A 265 11.57 3.55 -11.29
N ILE A 266 12.46 4.16 -10.52
CA ILE A 266 13.90 4.18 -10.79
C ILE A 266 14.57 3.38 -9.68
N ALA A 267 15.40 2.39 -10.02
CA ALA A 267 16.17 1.68 -9.01
C ALA A 267 17.37 2.53 -8.55
N GLN A 268 17.74 2.45 -7.27
CA GLN A 268 18.94 3.13 -6.76
C GLN A 268 20.20 2.73 -7.53
N GLU A 269 20.33 1.46 -7.93
CA GLU A 269 21.43 0.98 -8.76
C GLU A 269 21.52 1.71 -10.12
N GLU A 270 20.39 2.10 -10.71
CA GLU A 270 20.37 2.84 -11.98
C GLU A 270 20.89 4.26 -11.81
N ILE A 271 20.74 4.84 -10.63
CA ILE A 271 21.36 6.12 -10.29
C ILE A 271 22.87 5.90 -10.12
N ASP A 272 23.26 4.88 -9.35
CA ASP A 272 24.66 4.62 -8.99
C ASP A 272 25.52 4.26 -10.21
N ASN A 273 24.96 3.51 -11.17
CA ASN A 273 25.62 3.14 -12.42
C ASN A 273 25.49 4.22 -13.52
N GLY A 274 24.77 5.31 -13.25
CA GLY A 274 24.60 6.45 -14.14
C GLY A 274 23.62 6.23 -15.31
N THR A 275 22.82 5.17 -15.30
CA THR A 275 21.70 4.97 -16.24
C THR A 275 20.65 6.06 -16.06
N ALA A 276 20.23 6.30 -14.82
CA ALA A 276 19.39 7.42 -14.44
C ALA A 276 20.24 8.70 -14.32
N LYS A 277 19.72 9.79 -14.88
CA LYS A 277 20.37 11.10 -14.95
C LYS A 277 19.70 12.03 -13.96
N ALA A 278 20.50 12.66 -13.10
CA ALA A 278 20.03 13.71 -12.22
C ALA A 278 19.62 14.94 -13.06
N VAL A 279 18.39 15.40 -12.87
CA VAL A 279 17.92 16.67 -13.42
C VAL A 279 18.63 17.81 -12.70
N THR A 280 19.21 18.71 -13.46
CA THR A 280 19.95 19.88 -12.98
C THR A 280 19.22 21.20 -13.25
N GLY A 281 18.15 21.16 -14.06
CA GLY A 281 17.29 22.32 -14.22
C GLY A 281 15.98 22.04 -14.95
N VAL A 282 15.00 22.89 -14.69
CA VAL A 282 13.67 22.91 -15.33
C VAL A 282 13.46 24.30 -15.92
N ALA A 283 13.50 24.39 -17.25
CA ALA A 283 13.30 25.65 -17.96
C ALA A 283 11.83 26.13 -17.90
N ALA A 284 11.60 27.40 -18.20
CA ALA A 284 10.26 28.02 -18.16
C ALA A 284 9.26 27.39 -19.15
N ASP A 285 9.76 26.73 -20.20
CA ASP A 285 8.99 25.95 -21.18
C ASP A 285 8.95 24.45 -20.84
N GLY A 286 9.40 24.07 -19.63
CA GLY A 286 9.40 22.70 -19.13
C GLY A 286 10.55 21.83 -19.62
N VAL A 287 11.49 22.34 -20.42
CA VAL A 287 12.65 21.54 -20.84
C VAL A 287 13.49 21.15 -19.63
N LEU A 288 13.69 19.84 -19.45
CA LEU A 288 14.56 19.29 -18.40
C LEU A 288 16.01 19.27 -18.89
N THR A 289 16.94 19.72 -18.06
CA THR A 289 18.38 19.62 -18.31
C THR A 289 19.01 18.61 -17.36
N TYR A 290 19.93 17.79 -17.86
CA TYR A 290 20.74 16.86 -17.06
C TYR A 290 22.15 16.75 -17.64
N ALA A 291 23.06 16.11 -16.90
CA ALA A 291 24.42 15.88 -17.39
C ALA A 291 24.41 15.01 -18.67
N GLY A 292 24.72 15.64 -19.81
CA GLY A 292 24.81 14.97 -21.11
C GLY A 292 23.63 15.22 -22.06
N GLY A 293 22.61 16.00 -21.68
CA GLY A 293 21.52 16.33 -22.61
C GLY A 293 20.33 17.06 -21.99
N THR A 294 19.25 17.12 -22.76
CA THR A 294 17.96 17.68 -22.36
C THR A 294 16.83 16.73 -22.71
N ILE A 295 15.67 16.90 -22.06
CA ILE A 295 14.38 16.33 -22.48
C ILE A 295 13.46 17.50 -22.76
N ASP A 296 13.02 17.62 -24.01
CA ASP A 296 12.02 18.59 -24.44
C ASP A 296 10.66 17.87 -24.58
N PRO A 297 9.69 18.16 -23.69
CA PRO A 297 8.38 17.53 -23.75
C PRO A 297 7.40 18.25 -24.71
N ASN A 298 7.76 19.39 -25.26
CA ASN A 298 6.83 20.24 -26.01
C ASN A 298 6.38 19.59 -27.31
N GLY A 299 5.07 19.37 -27.43
CA GLY A 299 4.46 18.72 -28.60
C GLY A 299 4.69 17.21 -28.70
N ASP A 300 5.35 16.58 -27.73
CA ASP A 300 5.51 15.12 -27.68
C ASP A 300 4.36 14.50 -26.85
N PRO A 301 3.37 13.83 -27.48
CA PRO A 301 2.28 13.21 -26.76
C PRO A 301 2.73 12.08 -25.82
N ALA A 302 3.96 11.59 -25.93
CA ALA A 302 4.52 10.57 -25.05
C ALA A 302 4.62 11.01 -23.58
N TYR A 303 4.58 12.31 -23.28
CA TYR A 303 4.56 12.85 -21.91
C TYR A 303 3.16 13.24 -21.43
N SER A 304 2.11 12.92 -22.18
CA SER A 304 0.74 13.31 -21.84
C SER A 304 0.23 12.61 -20.59
N GLN A 305 -0.62 13.30 -19.83
CA GLN A 305 -1.32 12.76 -18.68
C GLN A 305 -2.08 11.46 -19.01
N GLY A 306 -2.03 10.50 -18.11
CA GLY A 306 -2.78 9.24 -18.12
C GLY A 306 -2.36 8.19 -19.15
N PHE A 307 -1.87 8.58 -20.32
CA PHE A 307 -1.60 7.65 -21.43
C PHE A 307 -0.20 7.79 -22.07
N GLY A 308 0.56 8.83 -21.71
CA GLY A 308 1.92 9.00 -22.22
C GLY A 308 2.84 7.86 -21.78
N ASN A 309 3.53 7.24 -22.74
CA ASN A 309 4.45 6.13 -22.48
C ASN A 309 5.85 6.57 -22.00
N LYS A 310 6.19 7.86 -22.06
CA LYS A 310 7.44 8.43 -21.50
C LYS A 310 7.21 9.23 -20.22
N ARG A 311 6.03 9.11 -19.59
CA ARG A 311 5.81 9.61 -18.22
C ARG A 311 6.86 9.01 -17.29
N MET A 312 7.24 9.77 -16.27
CA MET A 312 8.40 9.44 -15.44
C MET A 312 7.98 9.05 -14.02
N PRO A 313 8.61 8.04 -13.41
CA PRO A 313 8.27 7.61 -12.07
C PRO A 313 8.33 8.71 -11.01
N SER A 314 7.42 8.67 -10.06
CA SER A 314 7.45 9.53 -8.87
C SER A 314 8.29 8.96 -7.72
N VAL A 315 8.85 7.76 -7.89
CA VAL A 315 9.57 7.03 -6.84
C VAL A 315 10.91 6.48 -7.30
N ILE A 316 11.83 6.46 -6.35
CA ILE A 316 13.09 5.73 -6.43
C ILE A 316 12.98 4.60 -5.41
N ILE A 317 13.32 3.37 -5.80
CA ILE A 317 13.22 2.18 -4.95
C ILE A 317 14.58 1.51 -4.80
N ASN A 318 14.75 0.74 -3.72
CA ASN A 318 15.98 0.01 -3.41
C ASN A 318 15.64 -1.30 -2.66
N PRO A 319 16.62 -2.21 -2.46
CA PRO A 319 16.37 -3.46 -1.72
C PRO A 319 16.01 -3.30 -0.24
N GLY A 320 16.16 -2.11 0.36
CA GLY A 320 15.94 -1.91 1.79
C GLY A 320 16.85 -2.80 2.63
N GLY A 321 16.31 -3.33 3.73
CA GLY A 321 16.98 -4.35 4.55
C GLY A 321 16.93 -5.76 3.96
N ALA A 322 16.14 -5.99 2.88
CA ALA A 322 16.03 -7.27 2.19
C ALA A 322 15.74 -8.50 3.09
N GLY A 323 15.06 -8.31 4.23
CA GLY A 323 14.81 -9.37 5.22
C GLY A 323 15.74 -9.36 6.42
N ASP A 324 16.74 -8.48 6.44
CA ASP A 324 17.79 -8.45 7.48
C ASP A 324 17.57 -7.35 8.54
N ASP A 325 16.42 -6.65 8.52
CA ASP A 325 16.01 -5.65 9.52
C ASP A 325 14.52 -5.73 9.85
N GLY A 326 14.10 -5.13 10.98
CA GLY A 326 12.71 -5.24 11.48
C GLY A 326 11.67 -4.72 10.49
N ARG A 327 12.00 -3.66 9.73
CA ARG A 327 11.12 -3.13 8.69
C ARG A 327 10.90 -4.07 7.48
N SER A 328 11.78 -5.05 7.25
CA SER A 328 11.75 -5.90 6.06
C SER A 328 11.79 -7.40 6.31
N GLU A 329 11.83 -7.83 7.57
CA GLU A 329 11.89 -9.24 7.98
C GLU A 329 10.65 -10.04 7.57
N THR A 330 9.49 -9.39 7.47
CA THR A 330 8.33 -9.95 6.78
C THR A 330 8.57 -9.95 5.27
N GLN A 331 8.89 -11.11 4.70
CA GLN A 331 9.27 -11.26 3.30
C GLN A 331 8.07 -11.59 2.41
N VAL A 332 8.16 -11.26 1.11
CA VAL A 332 7.11 -11.59 0.12
C VAL A 332 7.68 -11.99 -1.25
N ARG A 333 7.00 -12.92 -1.92
CA ARG A 333 7.17 -13.21 -3.35
C ARG A 333 5.82 -13.00 -4.04
N ALA A 334 5.75 -11.98 -4.89
CA ALA A 334 4.49 -11.54 -5.50
C ALA A 334 4.51 -11.74 -7.03
N VAL A 335 3.50 -12.42 -7.55
CA VAL A 335 3.31 -12.66 -8.97
C VAL A 335 1.90 -12.20 -9.38
N HIS A 336 1.82 -11.40 -10.44
CA HIS A 336 0.54 -11.11 -11.09
C HIS A 336 0.33 -12.11 -12.23
N THR A 337 -0.75 -12.89 -12.17
CA THR A 337 -1.05 -13.99 -13.10
C THR A 337 -1.76 -13.54 -14.38
N GLY A 338 -2.18 -12.27 -14.42
CA GLY A 338 -2.98 -11.68 -15.51
C GLY A 338 -4.46 -11.57 -15.18
N SER A 339 -4.95 -12.34 -14.20
CA SER A 339 -6.31 -12.27 -13.65
C SER A 339 -6.34 -12.02 -12.14
N GLY A 340 -5.16 -11.85 -11.54
CA GLY A 340 -5.03 -11.56 -10.13
C GLY A 340 -3.61 -11.70 -9.63
N TRP A 341 -3.53 -11.57 -8.32
CA TRP A 341 -2.31 -11.59 -7.55
C TRP A 341 -2.15 -12.91 -6.81
N GLN A 342 -0.93 -13.40 -6.74
CA GLN A 342 -0.50 -14.53 -5.93
C GLN A 342 0.74 -14.11 -5.14
N LEU A 343 0.62 -14.12 -3.82
CA LEU A 343 1.65 -13.67 -2.90
C LEU A 343 1.96 -14.79 -1.91
N GLU A 344 3.22 -15.21 -1.87
CA GLU A 344 3.75 -15.96 -0.75
C GLU A 344 4.38 -14.99 0.25
N ILE A 345 3.98 -15.07 1.50
CA ILE A 345 4.48 -14.23 2.60
C ILE A 345 5.13 -15.15 3.63
N LYS A 346 6.29 -14.75 4.14
CA LYS A 346 7.05 -15.48 5.15
C LYS A 346 7.50 -14.53 6.24
N ARG A 347 7.30 -14.90 7.50
CA ARG A 347 7.82 -14.19 8.68
C ARG A 347 8.12 -15.20 9.79
N GLU A 348 9.06 -14.91 10.69
CA GLU A 348 9.18 -15.66 11.94
C GLU A 348 7.86 -15.58 12.74
N LEU A 349 7.54 -16.64 13.49
CA LEU A 349 6.39 -16.64 14.38
C LEU A 349 6.56 -15.61 15.51
N ASP A 350 7.80 -15.38 15.94
CA ASP A 350 8.21 -14.42 16.96
C ASP A 350 9.52 -13.78 16.51
N THR A 351 9.48 -12.52 16.09
CA THR A 351 10.66 -11.73 15.67
C THR A 351 11.46 -11.19 16.86
N GLY A 352 10.84 -11.20 18.06
CA GLY A 352 11.38 -10.55 19.25
C GLY A 352 11.28 -9.02 19.24
N ASP A 353 10.71 -8.40 18.20
CA ASP A 353 10.43 -6.96 18.17
C ASP A 353 9.17 -6.66 19.01
N PRO A 354 9.22 -5.74 20.01
CA PRO A 354 8.03 -5.34 20.75
C PRO A 354 6.97 -4.59 19.92
N THR A 355 7.26 -4.12 18.70
CA THR A 355 6.29 -3.50 17.80
C THR A 355 5.60 -4.48 16.84
N ASP A 356 5.82 -5.77 17.07
CA ASP A 356 5.30 -6.84 16.24
C ASP A 356 4.32 -7.76 16.98
N ALA A 357 3.42 -8.42 16.25
CA ALA A 357 2.60 -9.48 16.80
C ALA A 357 3.41 -10.79 16.92
N VAL A 358 3.12 -11.56 17.98
CA VAL A 358 3.66 -12.91 18.19
C VAL A 358 2.59 -13.94 17.83
N PHE A 359 2.94 -14.89 16.96
CA PHE A 359 2.06 -15.98 16.52
C PHE A 359 2.37 -17.26 17.29
N THR A 360 1.73 -17.44 18.44
CA THR A 360 1.94 -18.61 19.28
C THR A 360 1.23 -19.86 18.74
N VAL A 361 1.98 -20.94 18.54
CA VAL A 361 1.45 -22.28 18.23
C VAL A 361 0.42 -22.71 19.28
N GLY A 362 -0.77 -23.09 18.82
CA GLY A 362 -1.91 -23.48 19.66
C GLY A 362 -2.84 -22.34 20.07
N GLU A 363 -2.54 -21.10 19.71
CA GLU A 363 -3.35 -19.92 20.02
C GLU A 363 -4.11 -19.40 18.78
N GLU A 364 -5.00 -18.43 19.04
CA GLU A 364 -5.80 -17.73 18.03
C GLU A 364 -5.56 -16.24 18.17
N ILE A 365 -5.47 -15.54 17.03
CA ILE A 365 -5.27 -14.09 16.97
C ILE A 365 -6.27 -13.47 15.99
N PRO A 366 -7.03 -12.43 16.39
CA PRO A 366 -7.90 -11.73 15.47
C PRO A 366 -7.07 -10.88 14.51
N PHE A 367 -7.53 -10.69 13.28
CA PHE A 367 -6.86 -9.84 12.30
C PHE A 367 -7.85 -9.20 11.32
N ALA A 368 -7.35 -8.21 10.59
CA ALA A 368 -8.04 -7.64 9.44
C ALA A 368 -7.14 -7.65 8.20
N LEU A 369 -7.78 -7.65 7.04
CA LEU A 369 -7.16 -7.61 5.73
C LEU A 369 -7.72 -6.45 4.92
N ALA A 370 -6.84 -5.74 4.21
CA ALA A 370 -7.20 -4.69 3.27
C ALA A 370 -6.57 -4.95 1.90
N ILE A 371 -7.33 -4.71 0.82
CA ILE A 371 -6.87 -4.84 -0.58
C ILE A 371 -7.08 -3.49 -1.27
N PHE A 372 -6.06 -3.04 -2.00
CA PHE A 372 -6.08 -1.79 -2.76
C PHE A 372 -5.77 -2.12 -4.22
N ASN A 373 -6.75 -2.03 -5.11
CA ASN A 373 -6.48 -2.11 -6.55
C ASN A 373 -6.39 -0.68 -7.10
N ASN A 374 -5.22 -0.32 -7.63
CA ASN A 374 -4.92 1.01 -8.18
C ASN A 374 -5.30 2.18 -7.26
N ALA A 375 -4.99 2.10 -5.97
CA ALA A 375 -5.52 3.06 -4.99
C ALA A 375 -4.54 3.54 -3.91
N ALA A 376 -4.48 4.85 -3.65
CA ALA A 376 -3.68 5.38 -2.56
C ALA A 376 -4.27 5.08 -1.17
N ILE A 377 -5.59 5.21 -1.03
CA ILE A 377 -6.31 4.99 0.22
C ILE A 377 -7.62 4.24 0.04
N GLY A 378 -8.25 4.25 -1.15
CA GLY A 378 -9.42 3.43 -1.45
C GLY A 378 -9.08 1.96 -1.31
N HIS A 379 -9.59 1.30 -0.27
CA HIS A 379 -9.35 -0.12 -0.06
C HIS A 379 -10.65 -0.84 0.24
N GLY A 380 -10.70 -2.08 -0.23
CA GLY A 380 -11.64 -3.03 0.31
C GLY A 380 -11.12 -3.50 1.65
N GLN A 381 -11.98 -3.58 2.66
CA GLN A 381 -11.65 -4.15 3.95
C GLN A 381 -12.36 -5.48 4.17
N SER A 382 -11.73 -6.36 4.94
CA SER A 382 -12.25 -7.62 5.44
C SER A 382 -11.84 -7.75 6.90
N SER A 383 -12.78 -7.50 7.80
CA SER A 383 -12.59 -7.47 9.25
C SER A 383 -13.12 -8.73 9.93
N PHE A 384 -12.95 -8.81 11.25
CA PHE A 384 -13.44 -9.89 12.11
C PHE A 384 -12.93 -11.28 11.71
N LEU A 385 -11.72 -11.34 11.17
CA LEU A 385 -11.08 -12.61 10.83
C LEU A 385 -10.30 -13.14 12.03
N THR A 386 -10.19 -14.46 12.13
CA THR A 386 -9.40 -15.14 13.16
C THR A 386 -8.36 -16.03 12.51
N MET A 387 -7.11 -15.91 12.95
CA MET A 387 -6.02 -16.80 12.57
C MET A 387 -5.76 -17.76 13.71
N LYS A 388 -5.80 -19.06 13.43
CA LYS A 388 -5.53 -20.13 14.41
C LYS A 388 -4.25 -20.85 14.05
N ILE A 389 -3.28 -20.87 14.96
CA ILE A 389 -2.00 -21.56 14.75
C ILE A 389 -2.11 -22.97 15.30
N GLU A 390 -2.08 -23.98 14.42
CA GLU A 390 -2.26 -25.39 14.82
C GLU A 390 -0.98 -25.99 15.47
N ASN A 391 -1.08 -27.20 16.04
CA ASN A 391 0.03 -27.87 16.76
C ASN A 391 0.95 -28.72 15.87
#